data_AF-A0A3A4Q8Y1-F1
#
_entry.id   AF-A0A3A4Q8Y1-F1
#
_cell.length_a   1.000
_cell.length_b   1.000
_cell.length_c   1.000
_cell.angle_alpha   90.00
_cell.angle_beta   90.00
_cell.angle_gamma   90.00
#
_symmetry.space_group_name_H-M   'P 1'
#
loop_
_entity.id
_entity.type
_entity.pdbx_description
1 polymer ?
#
loop_
_entity_poly.entity_id
_entity_poly.type
_entity_poly.pdbx_seq_one_letter_code
_entity_poly.pdbx_strand_id
1 'polypeptide(L)'
;GPGNIYVTLAKKMVSGVVGIDMIAGPSEILVVADRSADPAYVAADLLSQAEHDPLSSAVLVTDSEAVAQATVFEIQRQIAVLKRREIAEQSLARYGAVFLVKDLFSAMQLANRIAPEHLELQIEAPFEHLGAIRNAGAVFIGPYTPEPVGDYMAGPNHVLPTAGTARFSSALSVDTFMKQTSLVHYSKEAFEREADDIMRLADTEGLGAHAGSVRVRLRGK
;
A
#
# COMPACT_ATOMS: atom_id res chain seq x y z
N GLY A 1 13.99 -0.93 -5.56
CA GLY A 1 13.34 -2.16 -6.03
C GLY A 1 13.29 -3.21 -4.93
N PRO A 2 12.30 -4.12 -4.98
CA PRO A 2 12.19 -5.27 -4.09
C PRO A 2 13.31 -6.30 -4.35
N GLY A 3 13.45 -7.27 -3.44
CA GLY A 3 14.41 -8.37 -3.56
C GLY A 3 14.18 -9.40 -2.46
N ASN A 4 14.99 -10.46 -2.45
CA ASN A 4 14.91 -11.47 -1.41
C ASN A 4 15.23 -10.87 -0.01
N ILE A 5 15.04 -11.68 1.04
CA ILE A 5 15.26 -11.25 2.43
C ILE A 5 16.63 -10.61 2.68
N TYR A 6 17.69 -11.07 2.01
CA TYR A 6 19.04 -10.50 2.16
C TYR A 6 19.12 -9.09 1.56
N VAL A 7 18.52 -8.88 0.39
CA VAL A 7 18.44 -7.56 -0.25
C VAL A 7 17.61 -6.60 0.62
N THR A 8 16.47 -7.06 1.14
CA THR A 8 15.62 -6.26 2.03
C THR A 8 16.36 -5.84 3.29
N LEU A 9 17.09 -6.74 3.94
CA LEU A 9 17.91 -6.43 5.12
C LEU A 9 19.07 -5.50 4.78
N ALA A 10 19.75 -5.69 3.66
CA ALA A 10 20.82 -4.80 3.21
C ALA A 10 20.31 -3.38 2.95
N LYS A 11 19.16 -3.22 2.28
CA LYS A 11 18.49 -1.92 2.08
C LYS A 11 18.18 -1.25 3.42
N LYS A 12 17.65 -2.01 4.38
CA LYS A 12 17.38 -1.50 5.73
C LYS A 12 18.65 -0.99 6.42
N MET A 13 19.78 -1.68 6.27
CA MET A 13 21.06 -1.28 6.88
C MET A 13 21.64 0.02 6.29
N VAL A 14 21.43 0.29 5.00
CA VAL A 14 21.93 1.51 4.34
C VAL A 14 20.93 2.67 4.34
N SER A 15 19.71 2.44 4.83
CA SER A 15 18.67 3.46 4.96
C SER A 15 19.15 4.62 5.83
N GLY A 16 18.99 5.85 5.33
CA GLY A 16 19.47 7.07 5.98
C GLY A 16 20.86 7.53 5.51
N VAL A 17 21.68 6.63 4.97
CA VAL A 17 22.90 7.00 4.22
C VAL A 17 22.56 7.24 2.76
N VAL A 18 21.70 6.38 2.19
CA VAL A 18 21.13 6.53 0.85
C VAL A 18 19.61 6.47 0.93
N GLY A 19 18.96 7.11 -0.05
CA GLY A 19 17.52 6.96 -0.24
C GLY A 19 17.19 5.51 -0.64
N ILE A 20 16.17 4.94 0.00
CA ILE A 20 15.55 3.69 -0.42
C ILE A 20 14.06 3.97 -0.67
N ASP A 21 13.48 3.27 -1.62
CA ASP A 21 12.06 3.33 -1.94
C ASP A 21 11.21 2.82 -0.77
N MET A 22 11.41 1.56 -0.38
CA MET A 22 10.70 0.92 0.73
C MET A 22 11.40 -0.37 1.18
N ILE A 23 11.06 -0.83 2.38
CA ILE A 23 11.42 -2.16 2.87
C ILE A 23 10.27 -3.09 2.49
N ALA A 24 10.44 -3.84 1.41
CA ALA A 24 9.44 -4.80 0.96
C ALA A 24 9.38 -6.03 1.88
N GLY A 25 8.19 -6.37 2.34
CA GLY A 25 7.84 -7.66 2.93
C GLY A 25 7.42 -8.69 1.87
N PRO A 26 6.86 -9.84 2.30
CA PRO A 26 6.26 -10.80 1.39
C PRO A 26 5.10 -10.18 0.59
N SER A 27 4.89 -10.67 -0.63
CA SER A 27 3.83 -10.19 -1.51
C SER A 27 2.44 -10.68 -1.07
N GLU A 28 1.41 -9.87 -1.29
CA GLU A 28 0.07 -10.08 -0.75
C GLU A 28 -1.02 -9.80 -1.80
N ILE A 29 -2.05 -10.63 -1.84
CA ILE A 29 -3.29 -10.33 -2.55
C ILE A 29 -4.48 -10.53 -1.61
N LEU A 30 -5.43 -9.60 -1.68
CA LEU A 30 -6.74 -9.72 -1.03
C LEU A 30 -7.83 -9.54 -2.07
N VAL A 31 -8.66 -10.55 -2.26
CA VAL A 31 -9.84 -10.48 -3.12
C VAL A 31 -11.08 -10.28 -2.26
N VAL A 32 -11.79 -9.17 -2.46
CA VAL A 32 -13.15 -8.99 -1.94
C VAL A 32 -14.12 -9.46 -3.00
N ALA A 33 -14.92 -10.47 -2.66
CA ALA A 33 -15.89 -11.07 -3.58
C ALA A 33 -17.29 -11.11 -2.96
N ASP A 34 -18.32 -10.80 -3.75
CA ASP A 34 -19.71 -10.98 -3.34
C ASP A 34 -20.31 -12.22 -4.04
N ARG A 35 -21.61 -12.44 -3.84
CA ARG A 35 -22.35 -13.55 -4.46
C ARG A 35 -22.32 -13.58 -6.00
N SER A 36 -21.95 -12.50 -6.68
CA SER A 36 -21.90 -12.41 -8.14
C SER A 36 -20.54 -12.81 -8.72
N ALA A 37 -19.51 -12.93 -7.88
CA ALA A 37 -18.17 -13.29 -8.29
C ALA A 37 -18.13 -14.71 -8.90
N ASP A 38 -17.32 -14.89 -9.95
CA ASP A 38 -17.00 -16.21 -10.49
C ASP A 38 -15.93 -16.87 -9.61
N PRO A 39 -16.23 -17.98 -8.91
CA PRO A 39 -15.28 -18.62 -8.02
C PRO A 39 -14.01 -19.11 -8.73
N ALA A 40 -14.07 -19.39 -10.04
CA ALA A 40 -12.93 -19.81 -10.82
C ALA A 40 -11.94 -18.66 -11.08
N TYR A 41 -12.45 -17.42 -11.23
CA TYR A 41 -11.61 -16.23 -11.40
C TYR A 41 -10.94 -15.89 -10.07
N VAL A 42 -11.71 -15.80 -8.98
CA VAL A 42 -11.19 -15.58 -7.63
C VAL A 42 -10.09 -16.60 -7.28
N ALA A 43 -10.30 -17.88 -7.60
CA ALA A 43 -9.30 -18.92 -7.35
C ALA A 43 -8.02 -18.71 -8.17
N ALA A 44 -8.14 -18.30 -9.43
CA ALA A 44 -6.98 -18.03 -10.29
C ALA A 44 -6.15 -16.86 -9.78
N ASP A 45 -6.79 -15.79 -9.33
CA ASP A 45 -6.12 -14.58 -8.83
C ASP A 45 -5.46 -14.83 -7.45
N LEU A 46 -6.09 -15.62 -6.59
CA LEU A 46 -5.43 -16.07 -5.35
C LEU A 46 -4.20 -16.93 -5.64
N LEU A 47 -4.25 -17.76 -6.68
CA LEU A 47 -3.14 -18.62 -7.09
C LEU A 47 -2.01 -17.86 -7.78
N SER A 48 -2.30 -16.77 -8.52
CA SER A 48 -1.26 -15.95 -9.17
C SER A 48 -0.27 -15.40 -8.14
N GLN A 49 -0.78 -14.95 -6.99
CA GLN A 49 0.08 -14.47 -5.91
C GLN A 49 0.71 -15.62 -5.11
N ALA A 50 -0.02 -16.72 -4.88
CA ALA A 50 0.50 -17.84 -4.10
C ALA A 50 1.72 -18.51 -4.76
N GLU A 51 1.84 -18.48 -6.10
CA GLU A 51 2.97 -19.07 -6.81
C GLU A 51 4.27 -18.23 -6.80
N HIS A 52 4.23 -17.02 -6.25
CA HIS A 52 5.36 -16.10 -6.22
C HIS A 52 6.44 -16.53 -5.22
N ASP A 53 6.07 -16.78 -3.96
CA ASP A 53 6.98 -17.14 -2.86
C ASP A 53 6.22 -17.93 -1.76
N PRO A 54 6.86 -18.88 -1.04
CA PRO A 54 6.20 -19.60 0.06
C PRO A 54 5.74 -18.71 1.23
N LEU A 55 6.19 -17.45 1.28
CA LEU A 55 5.75 -16.44 2.23
C LEU A 55 4.66 -15.51 1.70
N SER A 56 4.28 -15.63 0.42
CA SER A 56 3.17 -14.85 -0.15
C SER A 56 1.86 -15.14 0.56
N SER A 57 1.00 -14.14 0.68
CA SER A 57 -0.33 -14.24 1.27
C SER A 57 -1.42 -14.11 0.21
N ALA A 58 -2.41 -15.01 0.24
CA ALA A 58 -3.56 -14.99 -0.66
C ALA A 58 -4.86 -15.14 0.14
N VAL A 59 -5.63 -14.04 0.21
CA VAL A 59 -6.78 -13.94 1.11
C VAL A 59 -8.06 -13.64 0.34
N LEU A 60 -9.10 -14.46 0.56
CA LEU A 60 -10.46 -14.16 0.13
C LEU A 60 -11.24 -13.54 1.30
N VAL A 61 -11.96 -12.45 1.03
CA VAL A 61 -12.99 -11.90 1.93
C VAL A 61 -14.31 -11.90 1.17
N THR A 62 -15.32 -12.58 1.69
CA THR A 62 -16.63 -12.66 1.03
C THR A 62 -17.77 -12.69 2.03
N ASP A 63 -18.94 -12.18 1.63
CA ASP A 63 -20.19 -12.33 2.37
C ASP A 63 -21.02 -13.55 1.91
N SER A 64 -20.49 -14.36 0.99
CA SER A 64 -21.18 -15.50 0.40
C SER A 64 -20.45 -16.81 0.73
N GLU A 65 -21.09 -17.65 1.56
CA GLU A 65 -20.58 -18.99 1.87
C GLU A 65 -20.46 -19.87 0.61
N ALA A 66 -21.38 -19.70 -0.34
CA ALA A 66 -21.34 -20.43 -1.61
C ALA A 66 -20.10 -20.09 -2.44
N VAL A 67 -19.75 -18.80 -2.53
CA VAL A 67 -18.53 -18.34 -3.22
C VAL A 67 -17.29 -18.84 -2.49
N ALA A 68 -17.26 -18.71 -1.15
CA ALA A 68 -16.16 -19.22 -0.34
C ALA A 68 -15.86 -20.71 -0.61
N GLN A 69 -16.88 -21.57 -0.53
CA GLN A 69 -16.73 -23.01 -0.74
C GLN A 69 -16.35 -23.34 -2.18
N ALA A 70 -16.99 -22.69 -3.16
CA ALA A 70 -16.71 -22.92 -4.58
C ALA A 70 -15.28 -22.46 -4.96
N THR A 71 -14.80 -21.34 -4.41
CA THR A 71 -13.43 -20.87 -4.65
C THR A 71 -12.42 -21.86 -4.08
N VAL A 72 -12.64 -22.39 -2.88
CA VAL A 72 -11.74 -23.42 -2.30
C VAL A 72 -11.69 -24.66 -3.18
N PHE A 73 -12.82 -25.10 -3.74
CA PHE A 73 -12.85 -26.20 -4.69
C PHE A 73 -12.08 -25.88 -5.98
N GLU A 74 -12.27 -24.69 -6.54
CA GLU A 74 -11.56 -24.24 -7.74
C GLU A 74 -10.05 -24.13 -7.51
N ILE A 75 -9.60 -23.66 -6.35
CA ILE A 75 -8.18 -23.66 -5.97
C ILE A 75 -7.61 -25.07 -6.05
N GLN A 76 -8.29 -26.07 -5.48
CA GLN A 76 -7.83 -27.47 -5.52
C GLN A 76 -7.73 -28.01 -6.95
N ARG A 77 -8.66 -27.62 -7.82
CA ARG A 77 -8.67 -28.02 -9.23
C ARG A 77 -7.53 -27.36 -10.02
N GLN A 78 -7.34 -26.06 -9.84
CA GLN A 78 -6.41 -25.25 -10.63
C GLN A 78 -4.95 -25.44 -10.17
N ILE A 79 -4.69 -25.56 -8.87
CA ILE A 79 -3.34 -25.74 -8.33
C ILE A 79 -2.66 -27.03 -8.83
N ALA A 80 -3.45 -28.06 -9.14
CA ALA A 80 -2.96 -29.36 -9.57
C ALA A 80 -2.17 -29.32 -10.90
N VAL A 81 -2.41 -28.31 -11.74
CA VAL A 81 -1.76 -28.15 -13.06
C VAL A 81 -0.69 -27.05 -13.09
N LEU A 82 -0.46 -26.35 -11.98
CA LEU A 82 0.54 -25.29 -11.91
C LEU A 82 1.97 -25.85 -11.90
N LYS A 83 2.86 -25.21 -12.65
CA LYS A 83 4.30 -25.56 -12.64
C LYS A 83 4.95 -25.33 -11.28
N ARG A 84 4.49 -24.30 -10.57
CA ARG A 84 4.98 -23.90 -9.23
C ARG A 84 4.05 -24.37 -8.10
N ARG A 85 3.36 -25.49 -8.31
CA ARG A 85 2.40 -26.07 -7.36
C ARG A 85 2.93 -26.15 -5.92
N GLU A 86 4.14 -26.67 -5.70
CA GLU A 86 4.70 -26.85 -4.36
C GLU A 86 4.88 -25.51 -3.61
N ILE A 87 5.18 -24.43 -4.32
CA ILE A 87 5.31 -23.08 -3.75
C ILE A 87 3.93 -22.55 -3.37
N ALA A 88 2.96 -22.65 -4.28
CA ALA A 88 1.59 -22.22 -4.05
C ALA A 88 0.93 -22.99 -2.89
N GLU A 89 1.13 -24.30 -2.79
CA GLU A 89 0.63 -25.12 -1.68
C GLU A 89 1.23 -24.67 -0.33
N GLN A 90 2.53 -24.34 -0.30
CA GLN A 90 3.18 -23.85 0.92
C GLN A 90 2.69 -22.46 1.34
N SER A 91 2.53 -21.53 0.38
CA SER A 91 1.97 -20.20 0.61
C SER A 91 0.55 -20.32 1.17
N LEU A 92 -0.35 -21.04 0.49
CA LEU A 92 -1.74 -21.21 0.90
C LEU A 92 -1.87 -21.90 2.27
N ALA A 93 -1.04 -22.91 2.55
CA ALA A 93 -1.09 -23.62 3.84
C ALA A 93 -0.70 -22.73 5.04
N ARG A 94 0.14 -21.71 4.82
CA ARG A 94 0.66 -20.84 5.90
C ARG A 94 -0.08 -19.50 5.98
N TYR A 95 -0.41 -18.93 4.83
CA TYR A 95 -0.90 -17.55 4.70
C TYR A 95 -2.13 -17.45 3.79
N GLY A 96 -2.69 -18.58 3.33
CA GLY A 96 -3.99 -18.62 2.69
C GLY A 96 -5.11 -18.49 3.72
N ALA A 97 -6.12 -17.67 3.43
CA ALA A 97 -7.28 -17.53 4.30
C ALA A 97 -8.56 -17.20 3.53
N VAL A 98 -9.70 -17.67 4.05
CA VAL A 98 -11.03 -17.24 3.61
C VAL A 98 -11.75 -16.64 4.82
N PHE A 99 -12.11 -15.36 4.73
CA PHE A 99 -12.91 -14.67 5.72
C PHE A 99 -14.34 -14.54 5.22
N LEU A 100 -15.25 -15.32 5.83
CA LEU A 100 -16.68 -15.13 5.67
C LEU A 100 -17.14 -13.97 6.57
N VAL A 101 -17.67 -12.91 5.98
CA VAL A 101 -18.17 -11.72 6.67
C VAL A 101 -19.67 -11.57 6.48
N LYS A 102 -20.28 -10.65 7.23
CA LYS A 102 -21.73 -10.44 7.17
C LYS A 102 -22.22 -9.64 5.96
N ASP A 103 -21.38 -8.75 5.43
CA ASP A 103 -21.72 -7.79 4.38
C ASP A 103 -20.44 -7.17 3.78
N LEU A 104 -20.58 -6.55 2.60
CA LEU A 104 -19.51 -5.82 1.93
C LEU A 104 -18.92 -4.68 2.77
N PHE A 105 -19.71 -4.04 3.63
CA PHE A 105 -19.19 -3.01 4.53
C PHE A 105 -18.12 -3.59 5.47
N SER A 106 -18.39 -4.75 6.06
CA SER A 106 -17.44 -5.48 6.89
C SER A 106 -16.24 -5.95 6.09
N ALA A 107 -16.44 -6.36 4.83
CA ALA A 107 -15.35 -6.72 3.93
C ALA A 107 -14.39 -5.52 3.72
N MET A 108 -14.91 -4.33 3.41
CA MET A 108 -14.09 -3.12 3.24
C MET A 108 -13.39 -2.70 4.54
N GLN A 109 -14.06 -2.84 5.70
CA GLN A 109 -13.40 -2.58 6.99
C GLN A 109 -12.23 -3.54 7.24
N LEU A 110 -12.40 -4.82 6.91
CA LEU A 110 -11.34 -5.82 7.04
C LEU A 110 -10.21 -5.55 6.05
N ALA A 111 -10.52 -5.27 4.78
CA ALA A 111 -9.53 -4.91 3.76
C ALA A 111 -8.70 -3.69 4.19
N ASN A 112 -9.34 -2.63 4.70
CA ASN A 112 -8.65 -1.46 5.23
C ASN A 112 -7.76 -1.76 6.44
N ARG A 113 -8.17 -2.70 7.29
CA ARG A 113 -7.38 -3.11 8.45
C ARG A 113 -6.16 -3.92 8.04
N ILE A 114 -6.32 -4.81 7.06
CA ILE A 114 -5.23 -5.60 6.48
C ILE A 114 -4.24 -4.68 5.76
N ALA A 115 -4.77 -3.75 4.95
CA ALA A 115 -4.01 -2.82 4.10
C ALA A 115 -3.12 -3.59 3.10
N PRO A 116 -3.71 -4.39 2.21
CA PRO A 116 -2.98 -5.31 1.34
C PRO A 116 -2.14 -4.57 0.28
N GLU A 117 -1.12 -5.25 -0.22
CA GLU A 117 -0.37 -4.84 -1.40
C GLU A 117 -1.31 -4.72 -2.62
N HIS A 118 -1.96 -5.81 -3.02
CA HIS A 118 -2.97 -5.84 -4.07
C HIS A 118 -4.37 -6.10 -3.49
N LEU A 119 -5.35 -5.25 -3.84
CA LEU A 119 -6.76 -5.41 -3.49
C LEU A 119 -7.59 -5.60 -4.76
N GLU A 120 -8.27 -6.72 -4.89
CA GLU A 120 -9.24 -6.92 -5.98
C GLU A 120 -10.68 -6.80 -5.48
N LEU A 121 -11.53 -6.19 -6.31
CA LEU A 121 -12.97 -6.06 -6.08
C LEU A 121 -13.73 -6.85 -7.14
N GLN A 122 -14.06 -8.10 -6.83
CA GLN A 122 -14.92 -8.97 -7.63
C GLN A 122 -16.35 -8.93 -7.09
N ILE A 123 -16.98 -7.75 -7.20
CA ILE A 123 -18.30 -7.47 -6.63
C ILE A 123 -19.20 -6.81 -7.67
N GLU A 124 -20.51 -6.84 -7.44
CA GLU A 124 -21.48 -6.05 -8.19
C GLU A 124 -21.29 -4.55 -7.92
N ALA A 125 -21.42 -3.71 -8.95
CA ALA A 125 -21.29 -2.25 -8.86
C ALA A 125 -20.06 -1.73 -8.05
N PRO A 126 -18.82 -2.19 -8.36
CA PRO A 126 -17.67 -1.98 -7.47
C PRO A 126 -17.29 -0.50 -7.29
N PHE A 127 -17.61 0.34 -8.28
CA PHE A 127 -17.36 1.79 -8.23
C PHE A 127 -18.13 2.50 -7.11
N GLU A 128 -19.27 1.97 -6.67
CA GLU A 128 -20.06 2.53 -5.56
C GLU A 128 -19.35 2.36 -4.20
N HIS A 129 -18.44 1.38 -4.11
CA HIS A 129 -17.74 1.03 -2.88
C HIS A 129 -16.34 1.63 -2.77
N LEU A 130 -15.78 2.21 -3.84
CA LEU A 130 -14.40 2.71 -3.87
C LEU A 130 -14.11 3.75 -2.78
N GLY A 131 -15.09 4.62 -2.46
CA GLY A 131 -14.94 5.62 -1.40
C GLY A 131 -14.75 5.04 0.01
N ALA A 132 -15.06 3.75 0.21
CA ALA A 132 -14.82 3.05 1.47
C ALA A 132 -13.38 2.54 1.61
N ILE A 133 -12.62 2.45 0.52
CA ILE A 133 -11.24 1.95 0.51
C ILE A 133 -10.30 3.09 0.87
N ARG A 134 -9.49 2.87 1.91
CA ARG A 134 -8.52 3.82 2.46
C ARG A 134 -7.10 3.31 2.35
N ASN A 135 -6.90 2.00 2.51
CA ASN A 135 -5.57 1.39 2.54
C ASN A 135 -5.48 0.20 1.58
N ALA A 136 -4.77 0.37 0.47
CA ALA A 136 -4.35 -0.68 -0.46
C ALA A 136 -3.16 -0.14 -1.29
N GLY A 137 -2.21 -0.98 -1.68
CA GLY A 137 -1.12 -0.58 -2.57
C GLY A 137 -1.64 -0.28 -3.97
N ALA A 138 -2.39 -1.22 -4.55
CA ALA A 138 -3.14 -1.06 -5.79
C ALA A 138 -4.54 -1.67 -5.65
N VAL A 139 -5.52 -1.09 -6.35
CA VAL A 139 -6.91 -1.57 -6.37
C VAL A 139 -7.29 -1.96 -7.79
N PHE A 140 -7.75 -3.20 -7.94
CA PHE A 140 -8.18 -3.80 -9.18
C PHE A 140 -9.70 -3.99 -9.16
N ILE A 141 -10.39 -3.55 -10.21
CA ILE A 141 -11.82 -3.28 -10.16
C ILE A 141 -12.55 -4.10 -11.21
N GLY A 142 -13.35 -5.06 -10.76
CA GLY A 142 -14.21 -5.89 -11.61
C GLY A 142 -13.54 -7.17 -12.13
N PRO A 143 -14.33 -8.06 -12.75
CA PRO A 143 -13.93 -9.45 -13.04
C PRO A 143 -12.90 -9.61 -14.17
N TYR A 144 -12.61 -8.55 -14.92
CA TYR A 144 -11.66 -8.57 -16.03
C TYR A 144 -10.42 -7.72 -15.75
N THR A 145 -10.10 -7.50 -14.49
CA THR A 145 -8.93 -6.73 -14.05
C THR A 145 -8.15 -7.54 -13.03
N PRO A 146 -7.67 -8.75 -13.37
CA PRO A 146 -6.84 -9.52 -12.44
C PRO A 146 -5.49 -8.82 -12.22
N GLU A 147 -4.84 -9.07 -11.08
CA GLU A 147 -3.52 -8.54 -10.69
C GLU A 147 -2.51 -8.43 -11.87
N PRO A 148 -2.33 -9.46 -12.75
CA PRO A 148 -1.36 -9.39 -13.85
C PRO A 148 -1.60 -8.24 -14.85
N VAL A 149 -2.83 -7.73 -14.96
CA VAL A 149 -3.12 -6.55 -15.81
C VAL A 149 -2.35 -5.33 -15.31
N GLY A 150 -2.31 -5.12 -13.99
CA GLY A 150 -1.56 -4.04 -13.35
C GLY A 150 -0.05 -4.29 -13.38
N ASP A 151 0.36 -5.54 -13.19
CA ASP A 151 1.78 -5.90 -13.16
C ASP A 151 2.50 -5.70 -14.48
N TYR A 152 1.78 -5.80 -15.60
CA TYR A 152 2.42 -5.87 -16.91
C TYR A 152 1.98 -4.81 -17.92
N MET A 153 0.70 -4.39 -17.94
CA MET A 153 0.16 -3.69 -19.12
C MET A 153 -0.57 -2.38 -18.81
N ALA A 154 -1.33 -2.29 -17.73
CA ALA A 154 -2.23 -1.16 -17.50
C ALA A 154 -1.51 0.18 -17.25
N GLY A 155 -0.25 0.14 -16.84
CA GLY A 155 0.59 1.32 -16.63
C GLY A 155 0.92 1.69 -15.16
N PRO A 156 0.10 1.38 -14.14
CA PRO A 156 0.52 1.53 -12.75
C PRO A 156 1.81 0.76 -12.42
N ASN A 157 2.49 1.16 -11.35
CA ASN A 157 3.72 0.52 -10.93
C ASN A 157 3.43 -0.64 -9.98
N HIS A 158 3.99 -1.82 -10.24
CA HIS A 158 3.84 -3.00 -9.38
C HIS A 158 4.80 -3.05 -8.18
N VAL A 159 5.65 -2.02 -7.99
CA VAL A 159 6.43 -1.88 -6.75
C VAL A 159 5.55 -1.20 -5.72
N LEU A 160 4.89 -2.03 -4.91
CA LEU A 160 3.84 -1.64 -3.99
C LEU A 160 4.22 -1.86 -2.52
N PRO A 161 3.58 -1.11 -1.60
CA PRO A 161 3.75 -1.32 -0.16
C PRO A 161 3.13 -2.65 0.30
N THR A 162 3.94 -3.48 0.95
CA THR A 162 3.58 -4.82 1.48
C THR A 162 3.50 -4.83 3.00
N ALA A 163 3.06 -5.94 3.60
CA ALA A 163 3.00 -6.19 5.04
C ALA A 163 2.22 -5.11 5.81
N GLY A 164 1.12 -4.63 5.22
CA GLY A 164 0.26 -3.59 5.79
C GLY A 164 0.84 -2.17 5.78
N THR A 165 1.95 -1.94 5.07
CA THR A 165 2.56 -0.60 4.95
C THR A 165 1.75 0.34 4.06
N ALA A 166 0.77 -0.17 3.29
CA ALA A 166 -0.19 0.65 2.53
C ALA A 166 -1.01 1.62 3.40
N ARG A 167 -0.95 1.49 4.74
CA ARG A 167 -1.51 2.47 5.69
C ARG A 167 -0.78 3.82 5.71
N PHE A 168 0.48 3.86 5.28
CA PHE A 168 1.32 5.05 5.36
C PHE A 168 2.34 5.19 4.22
N SER A 169 2.42 4.21 3.32
CA SER A 169 3.29 4.20 2.14
C SER A 169 2.46 4.11 0.87
N SER A 170 2.99 4.69 -0.21
CA SER A 170 2.38 4.68 -1.53
C SER A 170 3.10 3.70 -2.46
N ALA A 171 2.42 3.32 -3.55
CA ALA A 171 3.05 2.73 -4.71
C ALA A 171 4.24 3.59 -5.20
N LEU A 172 5.25 2.94 -5.78
CA LEU A 172 6.37 3.65 -6.39
C LEU A 172 5.86 4.58 -7.50
N SER A 173 6.23 5.87 -7.42
CA SER A 173 5.79 6.88 -8.39
C SER A 173 6.95 7.76 -8.82
N VAL A 174 6.71 8.65 -9.78
CA VAL A 174 7.67 9.68 -10.19
C VAL A 174 8.15 10.52 -9.01
N ASP A 175 7.27 10.80 -8.04
CA ASP A 175 7.59 11.60 -6.86
C ASP A 175 8.66 10.92 -5.98
N THR A 176 8.73 9.58 -5.98
CA THR A 176 9.78 8.83 -5.26
C THR A 176 11.18 9.17 -5.78
N PHE A 177 11.31 9.58 -7.04
CA PHE A 177 12.57 9.96 -7.67
C PHE A 177 12.81 11.47 -7.66
N MET A 178 11.90 12.23 -7.05
CA MET A 178 12.00 13.68 -6.94
C MET A 178 12.39 14.10 -5.52
N LYS A 179 12.87 15.33 -5.39
CA LYS A 179 13.06 16.01 -4.11
C LYS A 179 12.37 17.36 -4.18
N GLN A 180 11.63 17.72 -3.15
CA GLN A 180 10.99 19.03 -3.04
C GLN A 180 11.87 19.96 -2.21
N THR A 181 12.09 21.18 -2.72
CA THR A 181 12.86 22.23 -2.03
C THR A 181 11.94 23.41 -1.78
N SER A 182 11.78 23.81 -0.52
CA SER A 182 11.06 25.03 -0.16
C SER A 182 11.89 26.27 -0.51
N LEU A 183 11.27 27.23 -1.21
CA LEU A 183 11.85 28.54 -1.48
C LEU A 183 11.10 29.58 -0.67
N VAL A 184 11.82 30.29 0.20
CA VAL A 184 11.25 31.31 1.08
C VAL A 184 11.93 32.64 0.80
N HIS A 185 11.15 33.66 0.45
CA HIS A 185 11.59 35.03 0.26
C HIS A 185 10.69 35.97 1.05
N TYR A 186 11.29 36.89 1.79
CA TYR A 186 10.58 37.85 2.64
C TYR A 186 10.82 39.28 2.14
N SER A 187 9.75 40.05 1.94
CA SER A 187 9.91 41.49 1.74
C SER A 187 10.31 42.15 3.06
N LYS A 188 10.92 43.33 2.96
CA LYS A 188 11.32 44.10 4.14
C LYS A 188 10.10 44.49 4.99
N GLU A 189 9.00 44.87 4.35
CA GLU A 189 7.78 45.33 5.02
C GLU A 189 7.10 44.18 5.78
N ALA A 190 7.07 42.98 5.20
CA ALA A 190 6.57 41.79 5.88
C ALA A 190 7.48 41.41 7.06
N PHE A 191 8.81 41.46 6.85
CA PHE A 191 9.78 41.20 7.91
C PHE A 191 9.58 42.12 9.11
N GLU A 192 9.53 43.44 8.87
CA GLU A 192 9.37 44.42 9.94
C GLU A 192 8.04 44.28 10.68
N ARG A 193 6.96 43.90 9.98
CA ARG A 193 5.64 43.68 10.59
C ARG A 193 5.63 42.50 11.57
N GLU A 194 6.41 41.46 11.30
CA GLU A 194 6.33 40.18 12.02
C GLU A 194 7.57 39.90 12.88
N ALA A 195 8.59 40.77 12.82
CA ALA A 195 9.85 40.59 13.52
C ALA A 195 9.66 40.39 15.04
N ASP A 196 8.74 41.13 15.65
CA ASP A 196 8.48 41.02 17.10
C ASP A 196 7.87 39.67 17.48
N ASP A 197 6.96 39.13 16.65
CA ASP A 197 6.37 37.80 16.86
C ASP A 197 7.42 36.70 16.67
N ILE A 198 8.25 36.82 15.63
CA ILE A 198 9.35 35.86 15.37
C ILE A 198 10.35 35.88 16.53
N MET A 199 10.75 37.06 17.01
CA MET A 199 11.63 37.18 18.17
C MET A 199 10.98 36.61 19.43
N ARG A 200 9.69 36.86 19.67
CA ARG A 200 8.97 36.33 20.82
C ARG A 200 8.92 34.80 20.82
N LEU A 201 8.65 34.19 19.66
CA LEU A 201 8.69 32.74 19.51
C LEU A 201 10.10 32.20 19.80
N ALA A 202 11.12 32.78 19.18
CA ALA A 202 12.50 32.37 19.39
C ALA A 202 12.98 32.54 20.85
N ASP A 203 12.61 33.63 21.52
CA ASP A 203 12.95 33.88 22.92
C ASP A 203 12.19 32.92 23.85
N THR A 204 10.94 32.55 23.53
CA THR A 204 10.15 31.55 24.28
C THR A 204 10.78 30.16 24.19
N GLU A 205 11.37 29.82 23.05
CA GLU A 205 12.16 28.59 22.87
C GLU A 205 13.58 28.67 23.46
N GLY A 206 13.97 29.82 24.01
CA GLY A 206 15.32 30.05 24.55
C GLY A 206 16.41 30.20 23.48
N LEU A 207 16.03 30.41 22.21
CA LEU A 207 16.94 30.51 21.06
C LEU A 207 17.42 31.96 20.84
N GLY A 208 18.23 32.48 21.76
CA GLY A 208 18.69 33.87 21.74
C GLY A 208 19.43 34.30 20.45
N ALA A 209 20.13 33.38 19.79
CA ALA A 209 20.77 33.65 18.49
C ALA A 209 19.76 33.78 17.34
N HIS A 210 18.65 33.02 17.36
CA HIS A 210 17.59 33.14 16.37
C HIS A 210 16.91 34.50 16.49
N ALA A 211 16.48 34.88 17.70
CA ALA A 211 15.92 36.21 17.97
C ALA A 211 16.93 37.33 17.63
N GLY A 212 18.20 37.14 17.99
CA GLY A 212 19.28 38.06 17.66
C GLY A 212 19.46 38.29 16.15
N SER A 213 19.30 37.24 15.33
CA SER A 213 19.38 37.33 13.87
C SER A 213 18.27 38.19 13.27
N VAL A 214 17.09 38.22 13.90
CA VAL A 214 15.99 39.12 13.53
C VAL A 214 16.29 40.53 14.01
N ARG A 215 16.66 40.66 15.28
CA ARG A 215 16.94 41.94 15.96
C ARG A 215 17.98 42.79 15.22
N VAL A 216 19.07 42.19 14.72
CA VAL A 216 20.12 42.94 14.00
C VAL A 216 19.62 43.58 12.70
N ARG A 217 18.60 43.01 12.06
CA ARG A 217 17.99 43.55 10.82
C ARG A 217 17.03 44.70 11.10
N LEU A 218 16.56 44.85 12.34
CA LEU A 218 15.78 46.00 12.79
C LEU A 218 16.66 47.20 13.18
N ARG A 219 17.93 46.99 13.53
CA ARG A 219 18.88 48.04 14.01
C ARG A 219 19.29 49.10 12.97
N GLY A 220 18.68 49.08 11.79
CA GLY A 220 18.83 50.11 10.76
C GLY A 220 17.75 51.21 10.80
N LYS A 221 16.92 51.24 11.85
CA LYS A 221 16.07 52.36 12.25
C LYS A 221 16.64 52.96 13.54
#